data_AF-A0A6G1WDF0-F1
#
_entry.id   AF-A0A6G1WDF0-F1
#
_cell.length_a   1.000
_cell.length_b   1.000
_cell.length_c   1.000
_cell.angle_alpha   90.00
_cell.angle_beta   90.00
_cell.angle_gamma   90.00
#
_symmetry.space_group_name_H-M   'P 1'
#
loop_
_entity.id
_entity.type
_entity.pdbx_description
1 polymer ?
#
loop_
_entity_poly.entity_id
_entity_poly.type
_entity_poly.pdbx_seq_one_letter_code
_entity_poly.pdbx_strand_id
1 'polypeptide(L)'
;MSIGSTHRATINAFNATAAKPQPVSDRTVRTAFLNQNVELPLRLSETDIGVVLDRHGCDVFTVDVNNERPDEEALAIALFIVECVNEAAGFRGEKLDA
;
A
#
# COMPACT_ATOMS: atom_id res chain seq x y z
N MET A 1 17.56 -21.33 -12.87
CA MET A 1 16.39 -20.61 -13.41
C MET A 1 16.22 -19.32 -12.62
N SER A 2 16.16 -18.16 -13.29
CA SER A 2 16.21 -16.84 -12.65
C SER A 2 14.82 -16.38 -12.24
N ILE A 3 14.53 -16.45 -10.94
CA ILE A 3 13.27 -16.01 -10.30
C ILE A 3 13.00 -14.51 -10.60
N GLY A 4 14.04 -13.72 -10.85
CA GLY A 4 13.93 -12.29 -11.17
C GLY A 4 13.33 -11.96 -12.55
N SER A 5 13.36 -12.90 -13.51
CA SER A 5 12.83 -12.64 -14.87
C SER A 5 11.30 -12.71 -14.91
N THR A 6 10.71 -13.67 -14.21
CA THR A 6 9.25 -13.83 -14.14
C THR A 6 8.61 -12.71 -13.32
N HIS A 7 9.26 -12.31 -12.22
CA HIS A 7 8.79 -11.23 -11.36
C HIS A 7 8.64 -9.88 -12.09
N ARG A 8 9.66 -9.47 -12.86
CA ARG A 8 9.61 -8.24 -13.67
C ARG A 8 8.54 -8.28 -14.76
N ALA A 9 8.30 -9.45 -15.37
CA ALA A 9 7.28 -9.59 -16.40
C ALA A 9 5.87 -9.36 -15.86
N THR A 10 5.57 -9.85 -14.65
CA THR A 10 4.28 -9.64 -13.99
C THR A 10 4.02 -8.17 -13.65
N ILE A 11 5.04 -7.45 -13.15
CA ILE A 11 4.95 -6.00 -12.88
C ILE A 11 4.65 -5.23 -14.16
N ASN A 12 5.40 -5.50 -15.23
CA ASN A 12 5.24 -4.81 -16.50
C ASN A 12 3.85 -5.06 -17.12
N ALA A 13 3.33 -6.28 -17.02
CA ALA A 13 1.98 -6.60 -17.49
C ALA A 13 0.91 -5.83 -16.71
N PHE A 14 1.04 -5.77 -15.37
CA PHE A 14 0.11 -5.02 -14.52
C PHE A 14 0.11 -3.52 -14.86
N ASN A 15 1.31 -2.92 -14.98
CA ASN A 15 1.46 -1.50 -15.33
C ASN A 15 0.92 -1.19 -16.75
N ALA A 16 1.12 -2.10 -17.72
CA ALA A 16 0.61 -1.93 -19.07
C ALA A 16 -0.93 -1.96 -19.15
N THR A 17 -1.59 -2.63 -18.21
CA THR A 17 -3.06 -2.71 -18.12
C THR A 17 -3.71 -1.57 -17.31
N ALA A 18 -2.93 -0.67 -16.70
CA ALA A 18 -3.41 0.37 -15.78
C ALA A 18 -4.33 1.44 -16.41
N ALA A 19 -4.65 1.36 -17.71
CA ALA A 19 -5.50 2.33 -18.41
C ALA A 19 -6.98 2.32 -18.00
N LYS A 20 -7.47 1.26 -17.33
CA LYS A 20 -8.82 1.20 -16.74
C LYS A 20 -8.79 0.45 -15.40
N PRO A 21 -9.36 1.01 -14.32
CA PRO A 21 -9.53 0.28 -13.07
C PRO A 21 -10.37 -0.97 -13.30
N GLN A 22 -9.80 -2.14 -13.01
CA GLN A 22 -10.54 -3.40 -12.98
C GLN A 22 -10.67 -3.87 -11.53
N PRO A 23 -11.76 -4.58 -11.16
CA PRO A 23 -11.84 -5.21 -9.86
C PRO A 23 -10.65 -6.15 -9.66
N VAL A 24 -9.82 -5.85 -8.67
CA VAL A 24 -8.67 -6.67 -8.29
C VAL A 24 -9.09 -7.53 -7.11
N SER A 25 -8.89 -8.85 -7.18
CA SER A 25 -9.16 -9.70 -6.01
C SER A 25 -8.21 -9.38 -4.86
N ASP A 26 -8.66 -9.58 -3.63
CA ASP A 26 -7.84 -9.42 -2.42
C ASP A 26 -6.54 -10.24 -2.50
N ARG A 27 -6.62 -11.47 -3.04
CA ARG A 27 -5.46 -12.32 -3.32
C ARG A 27 -4.49 -11.66 -4.30
N THR A 28 -4.99 -11.05 -5.37
CA THR A 28 -4.14 -10.37 -6.35
C THR A 28 -3.44 -9.17 -5.71
N VAL A 29 -4.13 -8.39 -4.88
CA VAL A 29 -3.52 -7.27 -4.12
C VAL A 29 -2.42 -7.80 -3.20
N ARG A 30 -2.72 -8.77 -2.34
CA ARG A 30 -1.74 -9.38 -1.42
C ARG A 30 -0.51 -9.93 -2.15
N THR A 31 -0.72 -10.61 -3.28
CA THR A 31 0.37 -11.17 -4.08
C THR A 31 1.21 -10.08 -4.74
N ALA A 32 0.58 -8.99 -5.23
CA ALA A 32 1.29 -7.89 -5.85
C ALA A 32 2.22 -7.16 -4.86
N PHE A 33 1.77 -6.92 -3.63
CA PHE A 33 2.59 -6.34 -2.57
C PHE A 33 3.72 -7.28 -2.12
N LEU A 34 3.40 -8.57 -1.89
CA LEU A 34 4.41 -9.55 -1.49
C LEU A 34 5.52 -9.71 -2.54
N ASN A 35 5.16 -9.64 -3.83
CA ASN A 35 6.10 -9.63 -4.93
C ASN A 35 7.10 -8.45 -4.84
N GLN A 36 6.68 -7.30 -4.34
CA GLN A 36 7.56 -6.16 -4.06
C GLN A 36 8.29 -6.24 -2.71
N ASN A 37 8.24 -7.38 -2.03
CA ASN A 37 8.78 -7.57 -0.68
C ASN A 37 8.13 -6.64 0.37
N VAL A 38 6.82 -6.39 0.23
CA VAL A 38 6.01 -5.64 1.18
C VAL A 38 4.95 -6.55 1.78
N GLU A 39 4.98 -6.75 3.10
CA GLU A 39 3.98 -7.58 3.79
C GLU A 39 2.82 -6.73 4.35
N LEU A 40 1.59 -7.10 4.01
CA LEU A 40 0.36 -6.46 4.51
C LEU A 40 -0.06 -7.06 5.86
N PRO A 41 -0.84 -6.36 6.71
CA PRO A 41 -1.42 -5.02 6.49
C PRO A 41 -0.39 -3.90 6.63
N LEU A 42 -0.65 -2.79 5.93
CA LEU A 42 0.09 -1.54 6.12
C LEU A 42 -0.33 -0.88 7.43
N ARG A 43 0.57 -0.08 8.01
CA ARG A 43 0.30 0.76 9.18
C ARG A 43 1.03 2.10 9.06
N LEU A 44 0.56 3.11 9.77
CA LEU A 44 1.29 4.37 9.91
C LEU A 44 2.50 4.18 10.84
N SER A 45 3.58 4.91 10.59
CA SER A 45 4.67 5.05 11.54
C SER A 45 4.20 5.88 12.74
N GLU A 46 4.60 5.47 13.94
CA GLU A 46 4.36 6.23 15.18
C GLU A 46 5.39 7.34 15.39
N THR A 47 6.55 7.24 14.73
CA THR A 47 7.68 8.15 14.90
C THR A 47 7.83 9.17 13.77
N ASP A 48 7.40 8.80 12.56
CA ASP A 48 7.66 9.58 11.35
C ASP A 48 6.35 9.91 10.63
N ILE A 49 5.99 11.21 10.63
CA ILE A 49 4.73 11.70 10.09
C ILE A 49 4.63 11.40 8.59
N GLY A 50 3.51 10.81 8.18
CA GLY A 50 3.24 10.46 6.78
C GLY A 50 3.99 9.24 6.26
N VAL A 51 4.85 8.59 7.07
CA VAL A 51 5.52 7.34 6.72
C VAL A 51 4.57 6.16 6.93
N VAL A 52 4.51 5.30 5.92
CA VAL A 52 3.71 4.08 5.93
C VAL A 52 4.65 2.88 5.94
N LEU A 53 4.39 1.98 6.88
CA LEU A 53 5.18 0.78 7.15
C LEU A 53 4.41 -0.47 6.75
N ASP A 54 5.16 -1.52 6.44
CA ASP A 54 4.63 -2.86 6.27
C ASP A 54 4.41 -3.57 7.63
N ARG A 55 3.95 -4.81 7.59
CA ARG A 55 3.71 -5.61 8.79
C ARG A 55 4.95 -5.82 9.66
N HIS A 56 6.14 -5.83 9.07
CA HIS A 56 7.41 -5.99 9.78
C HIS A 56 8.00 -4.66 10.27
N GLY A 57 7.40 -3.53 9.91
CA GLY A 57 7.91 -2.21 10.25
C GLY A 57 8.95 -1.67 9.27
N CYS A 58 9.00 -2.23 8.06
CA CYS A 58 9.82 -1.69 6.99
C CYS A 58 9.06 -0.58 6.26
N ASP A 59 9.75 0.52 5.96
CA ASP A 59 9.20 1.63 5.19
C ASP A 59 8.75 1.17 3.80
N VAL A 60 7.51 1.52 3.45
CA VAL A 60 6.92 1.23 2.14
C VAL A 60 6.87 2.49 1.29
N PHE A 61 6.33 3.57 1.85
CA PHE A 61 6.29 4.88 1.21
C PHE A 61 6.07 6.00 2.23
N THR A 62 6.34 7.23 1.80
CA THR A 62 6.05 8.46 2.56
C THR A 62 5.08 9.31 1.77
N VAL A 63 4.05 9.85 2.43
CA VAL A 63 3.18 10.87 1.86
C VAL A 63 3.87 12.21 1.99
N ASP A 64 4.39 12.72 0.87
CA ASP A 64 4.99 14.05 0.78
C ASP A 64 4.01 15.04 0.14
N VAL A 65 3.73 16.14 0.85
CA VAL A 65 2.80 17.20 0.47
C VAL A 65 3.50 18.51 0.11
N ASN A 66 4.83 18.49 -0.08
CA ASN A 66 5.62 19.67 -0.46
C ASN A 66 5.44 20.89 0.46
N ASN A 67 5.19 20.67 1.76
CA ASN A 67 4.90 21.72 2.74
C ASN A 67 3.66 22.58 2.40
N GLU A 68 2.79 22.12 1.50
CA GLU A 68 1.55 22.81 1.14
C GLU A 68 0.41 22.52 2.11
N ARG A 69 0.57 21.51 2.97
CA ARG A 69 -0.43 21.06 3.93
C ARG A 69 0.20 20.86 5.32
N PRO A 70 -0.55 21.10 6.41
CA PRO A 70 -0.15 20.73 7.76
C PRO A 70 0.08 19.22 7.90
N ASP A 71 0.89 18.86 8.89
CA ASP A 71 1.20 17.47 9.23
C ASP A 71 -0.06 16.63 9.50
N GLU A 72 -1.10 17.21 10.12
CA GLU A 72 -2.36 16.48 10.38
C GLU A 72 -3.09 16.10 9.08
N GLU A 73 -3.02 16.96 8.05
CA GLU A 73 -3.62 16.66 6.75
C GLU A 73 -2.81 15.60 6.00
N ALA A 74 -1.47 15.68 6.03
CA ALA A 74 -0.62 14.65 5.45
C ALA A 74 -0.85 13.28 6.12
N LEU A 75 -0.99 13.27 7.45
CA LEU A 75 -1.31 12.07 8.22
C LEU A 75 -2.69 11.50 7.85
N ALA A 76 -3.71 12.35 7.71
CA ALA A 76 -5.04 11.91 7.28
C ALA A 76 -5.02 11.28 5.88
N ILE A 77 -4.27 11.86 4.94
CA ILE A 77 -4.08 11.29 3.60
C ILE A 77 -3.42 9.91 3.69
N ALA A 78 -2.34 9.79 4.47
CA ALA A 78 -1.67 8.51 4.68
C ALA A 78 -2.61 7.46 5.29
N LEU A 79 -3.41 7.84 6.29
CA LEU A 79 -4.41 6.97 6.92
C LEU A 79 -5.42 6.45 5.88
N PHE A 80 -6.01 7.34 5.07
CA PHE A 80 -7.01 6.92 4.09
C PHE A 80 -6.42 6.01 3.00
N ILE A 81 -5.16 6.22 2.60
CA ILE A 81 -4.49 5.32 1.66
C ILE A 81 -4.27 3.94 2.30
N VAL A 82 -3.79 3.89 3.55
CA VAL A 82 -3.59 2.64 4.30
C VAL A 82 -4.90 1.86 4.42
N GLU A 83 -5.99 2.51 4.82
CA GLU A 83 -7.31 1.89 4.92
C GLU A 83 -7.79 1.34 3.57
N CYS A 84 -7.67 2.12 2.48
CA CYS A 84 -8.05 1.67 1.14
C CYS A 84 -7.25 0.42 0.70
N VAL A 85 -5.94 0.41 0.94
CA VAL A 85 -5.07 -0.72 0.56
C VAL A 85 -5.40 -1.94 1.40
N ASN A 86 -5.54 -1.78 2.71
CA ASN A 86 -5.85 -2.86 3.64
C ASN A 86 -7.23 -3.46 3.34
N GLU A 87 -8.25 -2.63 3.11
CA GLU A 87 -9.58 -3.10 2.73
C GLU A 87 -9.55 -3.86 1.40
N ALA A 88 -8.89 -3.32 0.37
CA ALA A 88 -8.74 -3.99 -0.92
C ALA A 88 -7.99 -5.33 -0.81
N ALA A 89 -7.10 -5.46 0.17
CA ALA A 89 -6.38 -6.68 0.49
C ALA A 89 -7.13 -7.63 1.45
N GLY A 90 -8.35 -7.29 1.85
CA GLY A 90 -9.22 -8.10 2.70
C GLY A 90 -8.98 -7.94 4.20
N PHE A 91 -8.14 -6.99 4.62
CA PHE A 91 -7.96 -6.62 6.01
C PHE A 91 -8.98 -5.54 6.36
N ARG A 92 -10.11 -5.95 6.91
CA ARG A 92 -11.08 -5.00 7.47
C ARG A 92 -10.60 -4.65 8.88
N GLY A 93 -10.34 -3.37 9.12
CA GLY A 93 -10.17 -2.86 10.47
C GLY A 93 -11.37 -3.25 11.33
N GLU A 94 -11.15 -3.44 12.62
CA GLU A 94 -12.22 -3.44 13.61
C GLU A 94 -13.07 -2.20 13.33
N LYS A 95 -14.38 -2.38 13.10
CA LYS A 95 -15.28 -1.23 12.98
C LYS A 95 -15.12 -0.42 14.25
N LEU A 96 -14.52 0.76 14.14
CA LEU A 96 -14.71 1.81 15.13
C LEU A 96 -16.17 2.23 15.00
N ASP A 97 -17.05 1.47 15.67
CA ASP A 97 -18.43 1.88 15.90
C ASP A 97 -18.36 3.18 16.73
N ALA A 98 -18.63 4.31 16.07
CA ALA A 98 -18.83 5.61 16.69
C ALA A 98 -20.28 5.76 17.18
#